data_AF-A0AAJ0DPC3-F1
#
_entry.id   AF-A0AAJ0DPC3-F1
#
_cell.length_a   1.000
_cell.length_b   1.000
_cell.length_c   1.000
_cell.angle_alpha   90.00
_cell.angle_beta   90.00
_cell.angle_gamma   90.00
#
_symmetry.space_group_name_H-M   'P 1'
#
loop_
_entity.id
_entity.type
_entity.pdbx_description
1 polymer ?
#
loop_
_entity_poly.entity_id
_entity_poly.type
_entity_poly.pdbx_seq_one_letter_code
_entity_poly.pdbx_strand_id
1 'polypeptide(L)'
;MPDFSMEFTNASKTVFSYERGDCPADPVVDTINQSPAKELAKFSTETYSWSQAASSIVSYNDGSCYWNDSASGQWFGVKIHAPVQVFMIGTAPYYQVSYWTGNESTSKKDWFTPVNDPSTVYDFPSDVKWKIRMHPTAAHTTLQLAISISDK
;
A
#
# COMPACT_ATOMS: atom_id res chain seq x y z
N MET A 1 -11.53 -14.44 5.06
CA MET A 1 -10.32 -13.59 5.04
C MET A 1 -10.51 -12.57 3.93
N PRO A 2 -10.07 -11.32 4.10
CA PRO A 2 -10.16 -10.32 3.04
C PRO A 2 -9.31 -10.73 1.83
N ASP A 3 -9.72 -10.37 0.62
CA ASP A 3 -8.98 -10.69 -0.60
C ASP A 3 -7.71 -9.84 -0.74
N PHE A 4 -7.73 -8.64 -0.16
CA PHE A 4 -6.64 -7.69 -0.18
C PHE A 4 -6.40 -7.09 1.20
N SER A 5 -5.13 -6.90 1.55
CA SER A 5 -4.75 -6.20 2.76
C SER A 5 -3.36 -5.62 2.71
N MET A 6 -3.18 -4.57 3.49
CA MET A 6 -1.90 -3.96 3.81
C MET A 6 -1.79 -3.88 5.32
N GLU A 7 -0.84 -4.60 5.89
CA GLU A 7 -0.50 -4.53 7.31
C GLU A 7 0.79 -3.74 7.48
N PHE A 8 0.71 -2.56 8.07
CA PHE A 8 1.85 -1.68 8.32
C PHE A 8 2.32 -1.86 9.76
N THR A 9 3.49 -2.46 9.96
CA THR A 9 4.14 -2.57 11.27
C THR A 9 5.22 -1.50 11.39
N ASN A 10 4.95 -0.50 12.24
CA ASN A 10 5.86 0.59 12.54
C ASN A 10 6.72 0.27 13.76
N ALA A 11 7.96 -0.16 13.54
CA ALA A 11 8.98 -0.33 14.58
C ALA A 11 9.90 0.90 14.71
N SER A 12 9.55 2.02 14.07
CA SER A 12 10.31 3.29 14.13
C SER A 12 9.84 4.18 15.28
N LYS A 13 10.61 5.24 15.56
CA LYS A 13 10.22 6.29 16.52
C LYS A 13 9.31 7.36 15.91
N THR A 14 9.08 7.32 14.60
CA THR A 14 8.25 8.26 13.86
C THR A 14 6.77 7.89 14.01
N VAL A 15 5.93 8.90 14.26
CA VAL A 15 4.48 8.79 14.06
C VAL A 15 4.19 9.28 12.66
N PHE A 16 3.46 8.49 11.88
CA PHE A 16 3.06 8.89 10.54
C PHE A 16 1.60 9.29 10.53
N SER A 17 1.29 10.44 9.94
CA SER A 17 -0.09 10.82 9.66
C SER A 17 -0.53 10.22 8.34
N TYR A 18 -1.77 9.74 8.32
CA TYR A 18 -2.46 9.35 7.10
C TYR A 18 -2.87 10.61 6.33
N GLU A 19 -2.17 10.90 5.22
CA GLU A 19 -2.62 11.93 4.30
C GLU A 19 -3.67 11.36 3.36
N ARG A 20 -4.94 11.73 3.58
CA ARG A 20 -5.98 11.54 2.58
C ARG A 20 -5.93 12.72 1.62
N GLY A 21 -5.13 12.59 0.57
CA GLY A 21 -4.92 13.64 -0.43
C GLY A 21 -4.80 13.07 -1.84
N ASP A 22 -5.93 13.08 -2.56
CA ASP A 22 -6.09 13.02 -4.01
C ASP A 22 -5.31 11.97 -4.85
N CYS A 23 -5.92 10.80 -5.09
CA CYS A 23 -6.09 10.16 -6.42
C CYS A 23 -6.81 8.79 -6.34
N PRO A 24 -7.40 8.27 -7.45
CA PRO A 24 -8.67 7.56 -7.42
C PRO A 24 -8.45 6.07 -7.18
N ALA A 25 -8.67 5.60 -5.97
CA ALA A 25 -9.24 4.29 -5.71
C ALA A 25 -9.21 4.03 -4.21
N ASP A 26 -10.32 4.39 -3.59
CA ASP A 26 -10.80 3.55 -2.49
C ASP A 26 -11.49 2.35 -3.17
N PRO A 27 -11.34 1.13 -2.62
CA PRO A 27 -12.22 0.04 -3.01
C PRO A 27 -13.65 0.48 -2.76
N VAL A 28 -14.61 -0.12 -3.48
CA VAL A 28 -16.04 0.14 -3.24
C VAL A 28 -16.29 0.06 -1.74
N VAL A 29 -16.85 1.12 -1.14
CA VAL A 29 -16.93 1.30 0.33
C VAL A 29 -17.48 0.06 1.04
N ASP A 30 -18.47 -0.59 0.42
CA ASP A 30 -19.13 -1.79 0.95
C ASP A 30 -18.25 -3.05 0.98
N THR A 31 -17.06 -3.02 0.38
CA THR A 31 -16.10 -4.12 0.42
C THR A 31 -15.00 -3.91 1.45
N ILE A 32 -14.91 -2.74 2.08
CA ILE A 32 -13.93 -2.43 3.11
C ILE A 32 -14.24 -3.26 4.35
N ASN A 33 -13.27 -4.09 4.74
CA ASN A 33 -13.36 -4.90 5.96
C ASN A 33 -12.78 -4.13 7.16
N GLN A 34 -11.70 -3.39 6.96
CA GLN A 34 -11.06 -2.57 7.99
C GLN A 34 -10.33 -1.41 7.33
N SER A 35 -10.59 -0.18 7.77
CA SER A 35 -9.82 1.01 7.38
C SER A 35 -8.64 1.25 8.33
N PRO A 36 -7.52 1.81 7.86
CA PRO A 36 -6.43 2.21 8.74
C PRO A 36 -6.85 3.39 9.62
N ALA A 37 -6.22 3.51 10.80
CA ALA A 37 -6.35 4.73 11.60
C ALA A 37 -5.79 5.97 10.88
N LYS A 38 -6.11 7.16 11.39
CA LYS A 38 -5.55 8.42 10.89
C LYS A 38 -4.04 8.56 11.16
N GLU A 39 -3.49 7.71 12.02
CA GLU A 39 -2.09 7.72 12.38
C GLU A 39 -1.58 6.28 12.46
N LEU A 40 -0.36 6.09 11.97
CA LEU A 40 0.43 4.90 12.28
C LEU A 40 1.38 5.27 13.42
N ALA A 41 0.96 4.96 14.64
CA ALA A 41 1.70 5.29 15.85
C ALA A 41 3.06 4.57 15.90
N LYS A 42 3.99 5.11 16.69
CA LYS A 42 5.27 4.43 16.98
C LYS A 42 5.03 3.05 17.61
N PHE A 43 5.82 2.06 17.23
CA PHE A 43 5.77 0.71 17.79
C PHE A 43 4.37 0.08 17.73
N SER A 44 3.66 0.30 16.62
CA SER A 44 2.28 -0.15 16.43
C SER A 44 2.09 -0.81 15.07
N THR A 45 0.94 -1.45 14.90
CA THR A 45 0.54 -2.06 13.64
C THR A 45 -0.83 -1.52 13.24
N GLU A 46 -0.97 -1.15 11.98
CA GLU A 46 -2.25 -0.74 11.37
C GLU A 46 -2.55 -1.61 10.16
N THR A 47 -3.84 -1.91 9.95
CA THR A 47 -4.27 -2.76 8.84
C THR A 47 -5.32 -2.03 8.01
N TYR A 48 -5.11 -2.05 6.69
CA TYR A 48 -6.14 -1.74 5.70
C TYR A 48 -6.52 -3.03 4.97
N SER A 49 -7.81 -3.38 4.89
CA SER A 49 -8.24 -4.58 4.17
C SER A 49 -9.61 -4.43 3.54
N TRP A 50 -9.79 -5.11 2.40
CA TRP A 50 -11.04 -5.14 1.64
C TRP A 50 -11.15 -6.42 0.81
N SER A 51 -12.37 -6.72 0.36
CA SER A 51 -12.68 -7.88 -0.48
C SER A 51 -13.09 -7.45 -1.89
N GLN A 52 -13.14 -8.39 -2.83
CA GLN A 52 -13.68 -8.12 -4.17
C GLN A 52 -15.17 -7.75 -4.10
N ALA A 53 -15.57 -6.71 -4.82
CA ALA A 53 -16.98 -6.42 -5.05
C ALA A 53 -17.61 -7.52 -5.92
N ALA A 54 -18.87 -7.88 -5.64
CA ALA A 54 -19.61 -8.80 -6.51
C ALA A 54 -19.69 -8.23 -7.94
N SER A 55 -19.53 -9.12 -8.93
CA SER A 55 -19.13 -8.86 -10.32
C SER A 55 -20.04 -7.98 -11.19
N SER A 56 -21.07 -7.32 -10.65
CA SER A 56 -21.98 -6.46 -11.42
C SER A 56 -21.64 -4.97 -11.38
N ILE A 57 -20.68 -4.53 -10.55
CA ILE A 57 -20.23 -3.13 -10.49
C ILE A 57 -18.73 -3.10 -10.78
N VAL A 58 -18.44 -3.15 -12.07
CA VAL A 58 -17.09 -3.17 -12.62
C VAL A 58 -16.50 -1.76 -12.52
N SER A 59 -15.46 -1.54 -11.71
CA SER A 59 -14.39 -0.57 -12.07
C SER A 59 -13.30 -0.33 -11.04
N TYR A 60 -13.53 -0.45 -9.72
CA TYR A 60 -12.52 0.02 -8.73
C TYR A 60 -12.40 -0.93 -7.54
N ASN A 61 -11.31 -1.70 -7.50
CA ASN A 61 -10.97 -2.54 -6.36
C ASN A 61 -9.51 -2.40 -5.92
N ASP A 62 -8.86 -1.34 -6.40
CA ASP A 62 -7.57 -0.92 -5.88
C ASP A 62 -7.77 -0.33 -4.48
N GLY A 63 -6.76 -0.43 -3.66
CA GLY A 63 -6.67 0.28 -2.39
C GLY A 63 -5.29 0.87 -2.25
N SER A 64 -5.19 2.06 -1.66
CA SER A 64 -3.92 2.73 -1.41
C SER A 64 -3.85 3.34 -0.01
N CYS A 65 -2.63 3.46 0.51
CA CYS A 65 -2.34 4.11 1.79
C CYS A 65 -1.06 4.95 1.66
N TYR A 66 -1.12 6.17 2.16
CA TYR A 66 0.01 7.09 2.25
C TYR A 66 0.31 7.41 3.72
N TRP A 67 1.59 7.40 4.05
CA TRP A 67 2.09 7.71 5.39
C TRP A 67 3.11 8.85 5.28
N ASN A 68 2.82 9.95 5.99
CA ASN A 68 3.62 11.17 5.98
C ASN A 68 4.24 11.41 7.37
N ASP A 69 5.53 11.72 7.41
CA ASP A 69 6.19 12.28 8.59
C ASP A 69 6.13 13.81 8.55
N SER A 70 5.16 14.37 9.28
CA SER A 70 4.90 15.81 9.32
C SER A 70 6.11 16.64 9.74
N ALA A 71 7.07 16.08 10.49
CA ALA A 71 8.27 16.79 10.91
C ALA A 71 9.28 17.00 9.78
N SER A 72 9.35 16.07 8.82
CA SER A 72 10.27 16.18 7.67
C SER A 72 9.60 16.45 6.34
N GLY A 73 8.27 16.29 6.27
CA GLY A 73 7.49 16.36 5.04
C GLY A 73 7.75 15.20 4.08
N GLN A 74 8.57 14.20 4.47
CA GLN A 74 8.80 12.99 3.66
C GLN A 74 7.64 12.02 3.82
N TRP A 75 7.34 11.28 2.76
CA TRP A 75 6.21 10.36 2.74
C TRP A 75 6.50 9.13 1.87
N PHE A 76 5.75 8.07 2.10
CA PHE A 76 5.70 6.90 1.24
C PHE A 76 4.25 6.42 1.07
N GLY A 77 3.97 5.80 -0.07
CA GLY A 77 2.68 5.27 -0.44
C GLY A 77 2.80 3.82 -0.91
N VAL A 78 1.80 3.01 -0.56
CA VAL A 78 1.64 1.64 -1.03
C VAL A 78 0.25 1.51 -1.64
N LYS A 79 0.16 0.87 -2.80
CA LYS A 79 -1.10 0.58 -3.49
C LYS A 79 -1.15 -0.89 -3.88
N ILE A 80 -2.29 -1.52 -3.69
CA ILE A 80 -2.64 -2.76 -4.39
C ILE A 80 -3.51 -2.35 -5.57
N HIS A 81 -3.09 -2.73 -6.77
CA HIS A 81 -3.88 -2.61 -7.98
C HIS A 81 -4.51 -3.98 -8.28
N ALA A 82 -5.84 -4.02 -8.37
CA ALA A 82 -6.62 -5.23 -8.60
C ALA A 82 -7.40 -5.09 -9.92
N PRO A 83 -6.79 -5.48 -11.05
CA PRO A 83 -7.47 -5.47 -12.33
C PRO A 83 -8.76 -6.29 -12.29
N VAL A 84 -9.76 -5.86 -13.06
CA VAL A 84 -10.99 -6.65 -13.25
C VAL A 84 -10.63 -7.99 -13.88
N GLN A 85 -11.00 -9.07 -13.21
CA GLN A 85 -10.93 -10.43 -13.74
C GLN A 85 -12.33 -10.91 -14.11
N VAL A 86 -12.48 -11.50 -15.30
CA VAL A 86 -13.77 -12.04 -15.77
C VAL A 86 -13.63 -13.55 -15.85
N PHE A 87 -14.45 -14.30 -15.09
CA PHE A 87 -14.35 -15.76 -14.96
C PHE A 87 -12.93 -16.25 -14.58
N MET A 88 -12.24 -15.55 -13.67
CA MET A 88 -10.85 -15.81 -13.27
C MET A 88 -9.81 -15.67 -14.41
N ILE A 89 -10.18 -15.04 -15.53
CA ILE A 89 -9.28 -14.71 -16.62
C ILE A 89 -8.94 -13.22 -16.52
N GLY A 90 -7.65 -12.92 -16.47
CA GLY A 90 -7.13 -11.56 -16.38
C GLY A 90 -5.78 -11.50 -15.69
N THR A 91 -5.27 -10.27 -15.57
CA THR A 91 -4.02 -10.01 -14.85
C THR A 91 -4.23 -10.23 -13.35
N ALA A 92 -3.30 -10.94 -12.71
CA ALA A 92 -3.31 -11.09 -11.26
C ALA A 92 -3.09 -9.72 -10.57
N PRO A 93 -3.60 -9.54 -9.34
CA PRO A 93 -3.32 -8.32 -8.57
C PRO A 93 -1.81 -8.11 -8.36
N TYR A 94 -1.39 -6.86 -8.35
CA TYR A 94 0.00 -6.48 -8.09
C TYR A 94 0.06 -5.23 -7.23
N TYR A 95 1.24 -4.88 -6.72
CA TYR A 95 1.41 -3.70 -5.91
C TYR A 95 2.28 -2.64 -6.59
N GLN A 96 2.03 -1.40 -6.21
CA GLN A 96 2.76 -0.22 -6.64
C GLN A 96 3.22 0.56 -5.40
N VAL A 97 4.28 1.33 -5.58
CA VAL A 97 4.81 2.21 -4.55
C VAL A 97 5.01 3.62 -5.09
N SER A 98 4.99 4.59 -4.19
CA SER A 98 5.37 5.98 -4.45
C SER A 98 6.03 6.53 -3.19
N TYR A 99 6.91 7.52 -3.31
CA TYR A 99 7.58 8.12 -2.17
C TYR A 99 8.21 9.48 -2.50
N TRP A 100 8.37 10.29 -1.46
CA TRP A 100 9.07 11.58 -1.47
C TRP A 100 10.17 11.60 -0.42
N THR A 101 11.40 11.86 -0.87
CA THR A 101 12.62 11.87 -0.06
C THR A 101 13.01 13.28 0.43
N GLY A 102 12.23 14.31 0.06
CA GLY A 102 12.65 15.70 0.21
C GLY A 102 13.52 16.22 -0.96
N ASN A 103 13.78 15.37 -1.97
CA ASN A 103 14.59 15.71 -3.13
C ASN A 103 13.97 15.16 -4.43
N GLU A 104 13.74 16.02 -5.42
CA GLU A 104 13.15 15.64 -6.72
C GLU A 104 13.94 14.55 -7.45
N SER A 105 15.27 14.57 -7.37
CA SER A 105 16.10 13.64 -8.14
C SER A 105 16.03 12.19 -7.63
N THR A 106 15.69 12.00 -6.35
CA THR A 106 15.61 10.67 -5.73
C THR A 106 14.18 10.25 -5.43
N SER A 107 13.19 11.12 -5.62
CA SER A 107 11.80 10.82 -5.37
C SER A 107 11.10 10.12 -6.54
N LYS A 108 10.04 9.39 -6.22
CA LYS A 108 9.13 8.76 -7.19
C LYS A 108 7.70 9.05 -6.77
N LYS A 109 7.20 10.22 -7.18
CA LYS A 109 5.88 10.71 -6.78
C LYS A 109 4.73 9.98 -7.49
N ASP A 110 4.96 9.59 -8.73
CA ASP A 110 4.02 8.76 -9.48
C ASP A 110 4.09 7.30 -9.01
N TRP A 111 2.95 6.62 -9.06
CA TRP A 111 2.87 5.19 -8.79
C TRP A 111 3.65 4.40 -9.82
N PHE A 112 4.54 3.54 -9.36
CA PHE A 112 5.26 2.59 -10.21
C PHE A 112 5.24 1.20 -9.61
N THR A 113 5.34 0.20 -10.48
CA THR A 113 5.43 -1.20 -10.08
C THR A 113 6.91 -1.54 -9.83
N PRO A 114 7.34 -1.82 -8.58
CA PRO A 114 8.76 -1.96 -8.27
C PRO A 114 9.34 -3.32 -8.66
N VAL A 115 8.50 -4.34 -8.86
CA VAL A 115 8.89 -5.72 -9.18
C VAL A 115 7.92 -6.32 -10.19
N ASN A 116 8.39 -7.22 -11.07
CA ASN A 116 7.53 -7.86 -12.06
C ASN A 116 6.63 -8.96 -11.47
N ASP A 117 7.14 -9.72 -10.49
CA ASP A 117 6.40 -10.77 -9.80
C ASP A 117 5.86 -10.22 -8.46
N PRO A 118 4.53 -10.17 -8.27
CA PRO A 118 3.92 -9.59 -7.07
C PRO A 118 4.17 -10.38 -5.79
N SER A 119 4.78 -11.58 -5.85
CA SER A 119 5.23 -12.35 -4.68
C SER A 119 6.66 -12.00 -4.24
N THR A 120 7.36 -11.13 -4.97
CA THR A 120 8.75 -10.76 -4.66
C THR A 120 8.84 -9.74 -3.53
N VAL A 121 9.73 -9.97 -2.56
CA VAL A 121 10.04 -8.98 -1.50
C VAL A 121 10.66 -7.74 -2.12
N TYR A 122 10.25 -6.56 -1.64
CA TYR A 122 10.79 -5.27 -2.09
C TYR A 122 11.25 -4.41 -0.92
N ASP A 123 12.44 -3.83 -1.06
CA ASP A 123 13.00 -2.84 -0.15
C ASP A 123 12.94 -1.45 -0.81
N PHE A 124 12.41 -0.46 -0.10
CA PHE A 124 12.47 0.92 -0.56
C PHE A 124 13.95 1.38 -0.67
N PRO A 125 14.26 2.28 -1.61
CA PRO A 125 15.64 2.70 -1.84
C PRO A 125 16.23 3.43 -0.63
N SER A 126 17.55 3.37 -0.52
CA SER A 126 18.30 3.93 0.61
C SER A 126 18.17 5.44 0.80
N ASP A 127 17.60 6.17 -0.15
CA ASP A 127 17.33 7.61 -0.01
C ASP A 127 16.05 7.90 0.79
N VAL A 128 15.12 6.94 0.89
CA VAL A 128 13.90 7.07 1.71
C VAL A 128 14.28 7.02 3.17
N LYS A 129 13.88 7.99 4.00
CA LYS A 129 14.35 8.17 5.39
C LYS A 129 14.28 6.93 6.29
N TRP A 130 13.31 6.03 6.10
CA TRP A 130 13.14 4.81 6.88
C TRP A 130 13.59 3.57 6.12
N LYS A 131 13.86 2.47 6.84
CA LYS A 131 13.96 1.15 6.20
C LYS A 131 12.54 0.62 6.07
N ILE A 132 12.07 0.46 4.83
CA ILE A 132 10.73 -0.05 4.53
C ILE A 132 10.88 -1.30 3.68
N ARG A 133 10.34 -2.41 4.17
CA ARG A 133 10.37 -3.71 3.49
C ARG A 133 8.96 -4.25 3.31
N MET A 134 8.65 -4.66 2.09
CA MET A 134 7.38 -5.26 1.69
C MET A 134 7.52 -6.78 1.58
N HIS A 135 6.66 -7.51 2.28
CA HIS A 135 6.54 -8.96 2.24
C HIS A 135 5.17 -9.36 1.68
N PRO A 136 5.06 -9.53 0.35
CA PRO A 136 3.80 -9.91 -0.26
C PRO A 136 3.49 -11.41 -0.10
N THR A 137 2.21 -11.73 -0.03
CA THR A 137 1.65 -13.08 -0.23
C THR A 137 0.63 -12.98 -1.36
N ALA A 138 1.04 -13.39 -2.56
CA ALA A 138 0.23 -13.28 -3.77
C ALA A 138 -0.40 -14.63 -4.15
N ALA A 139 -1.65 -14.58 -4.60
CA ALA A 139 -2.30 -15.68 -5.32
C ALA A 139 -3.02 -15.10 -6.55
N HIS A 140 -3.72 -15.95 -7.30
CA HIS A 140 -4.33 -15.57 -8.58
C HIS A 140 -5.31 -14.39 -8.48
N THR A 141 -6.08 -14.32 -7.38
CA THR A 141 -7.15 -13.34 -7.16
C THR A 141 -6.96 -12.47 -5.92
N THR A 142 -5.92 -12.74 -5.11
CA THR A 142 -5.72 -12.13 -3.79
C THR A 142 -4.29 -11.62 -3.64
N LEU A 143 -4.11 -10.54 -2.89
CA LEU A 143 -2.78 -10.03 -2.56
C LEU A 143 -2.76 -9.44 -1.16
N GLN A 144 -1.94 -10.02 -0.29
CA GLN A 144 -1.68 -9.50 1.06
C GLN A 144 -0.29 -8.91 1.12
N LEU A 145 -0.15 -7.74 1.73
CA LEU A 145 1.14 -7.07 1.94
C LEU A 145 1.39 -6.91 3.44
N ALA A 146 2.49 -7.50 3.94
CA ALA A 146 3.04 -7.15 5.25
C ALA A 146 4.20 -6.16 5.06
N ILE A 147 4.07 -4.95 5.59
CA ILE A 147 5.01 -3.84 5.41
C ILE A 147 5.68 -3.55 6.75
N SER A 148 6.99 -3.77 6.82
CA SER A 148 7.79 -3.42 8.01
C SER A 148 8.46 -2.06 7.82
N ILE A 149 8.35 -1.18 8.81
CA ILE A 149 8.98 0.14 8.83
C ILE A 149 9.86 0.24 10.07
N SER A 150 11.12 0.62 9.91
CA SER A 150 12.03 0.84 11.05
C SER A 150 12.89 2.09 10.89
N ASP A 151 13.44 2.55 12.01
CA ASP A 151 14.53 3.52 12.00
C ASP A 151 15.71 2.99 11.16
N LYS A 152 16.49 3.90 10.59
CA LYS A 152 17.74 3.57 9.91
C LYS A 152 18.90 3.40 10.88
#